data_AF-A0A411ECS5-F1
#
_entry.id   AF-A0A411ECS5-F1
#
_cell.length_a   1.000
_cell.length_b   1.000
_cell.length_c   1.000
_cell.angle_alpha   90.00
_cell.angle_beta   90.00
_cell.angle_gamma   90.00
#
_symmetry.space_group_name_H-M   'P 1'
#
loop_
_entity.id
_entity.type
_entity.pdbx_description
1 polymer ?
#
loop_
_entity_poly.entity_id
_entity_poly.type
_entity_poly.pdbx_seq_one_letter_code
_entity_poly.pdbx_strand_id
1 'polypeptide(L)'
;MGTIKAWNKWANAHTYYGLDLVRAALGVFLILKGVNFMSDAEAMALVMDPFRELPGSMMLIHYVAAAHFVGGFFIIIGLLTRWSVALQIPILLGAILTNFLGVMIVSNLVQAVVVFLICGFFIFYGSGKHSLDYYLKMQK
;
A
#
# COMPACT_ATOMS: atom_id res chain seq x y z
N MET A 1 21.73 1.67 -5.91
CA MET A 1 21.39 3.03 -6.42
C MET A 1 21.15 3.09 -7.93
N GLY A 2 21.96 2.44 -8.78
CA GLY A 2 21.79 2.51 -10.25
C GLY A 2 20.45 1.97 -10.79
N THR A 3 19.93 0.89 -10.19
CA THR A 3 18.64 0.28 -10.56
C THR A 3 17.44 1.19 -10.29
N ILE A 4 17.41 1.85 -9.14
CA ILE A 4 16.32 2.78 -8.77
C ILE A 4 16.26 3.96 -9.77
N LYS A 5 17.42 4.50 -10.17
CA LYS A 5 17.49 5.59 -11.15
C LYS A 5 16.95 5.18 -12.52
N ALA A 6 17.33 4.01 -13.01
CA ALA A 6 16.86 3.48 -14.29
C ALA A 6 15.34 3.29 -14.30
N TRP A 7 14.79 2.74 -13.21
CA TRP A 7 13.36 2.50 -13.04
C TRP A 7 12.55 3.80 -12.99
N ASN A 8 13.07 4.83 -12.31
CA ASN A 8 12.43 6.15 -12.29
C ASN A 8 12.45 6.81 -13.67
N LYS A 9 13.52 6.68 -14.46
CA LYS A 9 13.59 7.23 -15.82
C LYS A 9 12.53 6.61 -16.75
N TRP A 10 12.32 5.29 -16.66
CA TRP A 10 11.29 4.60 -17.44
C TRP A 10 9.87 5.03 -17.06
N ALA A 11 9.58 5.11 -15.76
CA ALA A 11 8.28 5.56 -15.24
C ALA A 11 7.92 6.95 -15.76
N ASN A 12 8.91 7.84 -15.75
CA ASN A 12 8.76 9.21 -16.23
C ASN A 12 8.47 9.28 -17.74
N ALA A 13 9.04 8.39 -18.54
CA ALA A 13 8.78 8.35 -19.98
C ALA A 13 7.34 7.94 -20.31
N HIS A 14 6.70 7.16 -19.44
CA HIS A 14 5.35 6.62 -19.63
C HIS A 14 4.32 7.25 -18.66
N THR A 15 4.59 8.46 -18.15
CA THR A 15 3.65 9.16 -17.25
C THR A 15 2.49 9.77 -18.03
N TYR A 16 1.27 9.54 -17.52
CA TYR A 16 0.05 10.19 -17.96
C TYR A 16 -0.85 10.48 -16.75
N TYR A 17 -1.64 11.56 -16.78
CA TYR A 17 -2.44 12.04 -15.65
C TYR A 17 -3.39 10.99 -15.06
N GLY A 18 -3.90 10.06 -15.87
CA GLY A 18 -4.72 8.96 -15.38
C GLY A 18 -4.01 8.07 -14.36
N LEU A 19 -2.72 7.79 -14.54
CA LEU A 19 -1.95 6.98 -13.60
C LEU A 19 -1.67 7.74 -12.29
N ASP A 20 -1.51 9.06 -12.36
CA ASP A 20 -1.39 9.90 -11.16
C ASP A 20 -2.68 9.91 -10.36
N LEU A 21 -3.84 9.95 -11.04
CA LEU A 21 -5.14 9.87 -10.38
C LEU A 21 -5.33 8.51 -9.69
N VAL A 22 -4.98 7.39 -10.36
CA VAL A 22 -5.04 6.06 -9.77
C VAL A 22 -4.10 5.94 -8.56
N ARG A 23 -2.89 6.50 -8.65
CA ARG A 23 -1.94 6.56 -7.52
C ARG A 23 -2.53 7.33 -6.35
N ALA A 24 -3.05 8.52 -6.57
CA ALA A 24 -3.66 9.34 -5.53
C ALA A 24 -4.88 8.64 -4.90
N ALA A 25 -5.75 8.04 -5.72
CA ALA A 25 -6.91 7.29 -5.25
C ALA A 25 -6.51 6.08 -4.40
N LEU A 26 -5.47 5.33 -4.80
CA LEU A 26 -4.89 4.26 -3.99
C LEU A 26 -4.44 4.79 -2.62
N GLY A 27 -3.69 5.88 -2.60
CA GLY A 27 -3.19 6.47 -1.36
C GLY A 27 -4.30 6.95 -0.43
N VAL A 28 -5.36 7.57 -0.97
CA VAL A 28 -6.56 7.96 -0.21
C VAL A 28 -7.26 6.74 0.36
N PHE A 29 -7.45 5.70 -0.44
CA PHE A 29 -8.06 4.45 0.02
C PHE A 29 -7.28 3.82 1.18
N LEU A 30 -5.94 3.77 1.08
CA LEU A 30 -5.09 3.22 2.14
C LEU A 30 -5.19 4.04 3.43
N ILE A 31 -5.21 5.38 3.34
CA ILE A 31 -5.43 6.24 4.51
C ILE A 31 -6.77 5.93 5.18
N LEU A 32 -7.85 5.84 4.40
CA LEU A 32 -9.17 5.53 4.93
C LEU A 32 -9.20 4.16 5.62
N LYS A 33 -8.54 3.14 5.05
CA LYS A 33 -8.39 1.83 5.70
C LYS A 33 -7.56 1.91 6.98
N GLY A 34 -6.47 2.67 6.99
CA GLY A 34 -5.65 2.90 8.18
C GLY A 34 -6.46 3.57 9.29
N VAL A 35 -7.24 4.60 8.98
CA VAL A 35 -8.14 5.27 9.93
C VAL A 35 -9.19 4.29 10.46
N ASN A 36 -9.84 3.52 9.58
CA ASN A 36 -10.84 2.54 9.99
C ASN A 36 -10.27 1.54 10.99
N PHE A 37 -9.07 1.00 10.76
CA PHE A 37 -8.43 0.08 11.69
C PHE A 37 -7.99 0.73 13.02
N MET A 38 -7.71 2.04 13.03
CA MET A 38 -7.44 2.79 14.26
C MET A 38 -8.71 3.11 15.05
N SER A 39 -9.84 3.32 14.37
CA SER A 39 -11.11 3.70 15.00
C SER A 39 -12.02 2.52 15.34
N ASP A 40 -11.80 1.36 14.71
CA ASP A 40 -12.62 0.15 14.85
C ASP A 40 -11.74 -1.02 15.30
N ALA A 41 -11.71 -1.24 16.62
CA ALA A 41 -10.94 -2.31 17.23
C ALA A 41 -11.44 -3.70 16.85
N GLU A 42 -12.74 -3.85 16.55
CA GLU A 42 -13.33 -5.13 16.15
C GLU A 42 -12.89 -5.50 14.73
N ALA A 43 -12.91 -4.53 13.81
CA ALA A 43 -12.38 -4.72 12.46
C ALA A 43 -10.90 -5.09 12.46
N MET A 44 -10.09 -4.46 13.31
CA MET A 44 -8.67 -4.81 13.47
C MET A 44 -8.51 -6.22 14.07
N ALA A 45 -9.28 -6.55 15.12
CA ALA A 45 -9.23 -7.86 15.76
C ALA A 45 -9.58 -9.00 14.79
N LEU A 46 -10.60 -8.82 13.95
CA LEU A 46 -11.01 -9.80 12.95
C LEU A 46 -9.90 -10.11 11.94
N VAL A 47 -9.20 -9.07 11.46
CA VAL A 47 -8.10 -9.25 10.49
C VAL A 47 -6.88 -9.90 11.15
N MET A 48 -6.66 -9.63 12.42
CA MET A 48 -5.51 -10.11 13.21
C MET A 48 -5.75 -11.45 13.90
N ASP A 49 -6.97 -11.96 13.94
CA ASP A 49 -7.34 -13.21 14.61
C ASP A 49 -6.45 -14.40 14.22
N PRO A 50 -6.17 -14.65 12.91
CA PRO A 50 -5.27 -15.74 12.50
C PRO A 50 -3.81 -15.55 12.95
N PHE A 51 -3.43 -14.32 13.31
CA PHE A 51 -2.07 -13.93 13.67
C PHE A 51 -1.90 -13.66 15.17
N ARG A 52 -2.96 -13.80 15.97
CA ARG A 52 -3.00 -13.42 17.38
C ARG A 52 -1.91 -14.09 18.22
N GLU A 53 -1.69 -15.37 17.98
CA GLU A 53 -0.73 -16.22 18.71
C GLU A 53 0.71 -16.11 18.17
N LEU A 54 0.95 -15.33 17.11
CA LEU A 54 2.30 -15.13 16.60
C LEU A 54 3.12 -14.22 17.53
N PRO A 55 4.40 -14.55 17.78
CA PRO A 55 5.32 -13.63 18.43
C PRO A 55 5.37 -12.29 17.69
N GLY A 56 5.10 -11.20 18.41
CA GLY A 56 5.10 -9.84 17.83
C GLY A 56 3.76 -9.39 17.23
N SER A 57 2.65 -10.11 17.45
CA SER A 57 1.30 -9.72 17.01
C SER A 57 0.92 -8.27 17.42
N MET A 58 1.34 -7.81 18.60
CA MET A 58 1.13 -6.41 19.02
C MET A 58 1.86 -5.39 18.13
N MET A 59 3.09 -5.70 17.68
CA MET A 59 3.80 -4.84 16.74
C MET A 59 3.15 -4.86 15.36
N LEU A 60 2.63 -6.02 14.94
CA LEU A 60 1.93 -6.17 13.68
C LEU A 60 0.68 -5.27 13.61
N ILE A 61 -0.11 -5.19 14.69
CA ILE A 61 -1.28 -4.30 14.79
C ILE A 61 -0.88 -2.83 14.51
N HIS A 62 0.14 -2.34 15.20
CA HIS A 62 0.60 -0.96 15.00
C HIS A 62 1.18 -0.74 13.61
N TYR A 63 1.92 -1.72 13.10
CA TYR A 63 2.47 -1.69 11.74
C TYR A 63 1.36 -1.57 10.69
N VAL A 64 0.28 -2.36 10.80
CA VAL A 64 -0.83 -2.35 9.83
C VAL A 64 -1.45 -0.96 9.71
N ALA A 65 -1.79 -0.34 10.84
CA ALA A 65 -2.39 0.99 10.85
C ALA A 65 -1.42 2.06 10.34
N ALA A 66 -0.19 2.07 10.86
CA ALA A 66 0.82 3.06 10.49
C ALA A 66 1.22 2.97 9.01
N ALA A 67 1.43 1.76 8.49
CA ALA A 67 1.80 1.54 7.10
C ALA A 67 0.69 2.02 6.16
N HIS A 68 -0.57 1.67 6.41
CA HIS A 68 -1.70 2.15 5.61
C HIS A 68 -1.82 3.67 5.61
N PHE A 69 -1.74 4.28 6.79
CA PHE A 69 -1.93 5.73 6.94
C PHE A 69 -0.75 6.52 6.36
N VAL A 70 0.46 6.29 6.87
CA VAL A 70 1.67 7.04 6.45
C VAL A 70 2.08 6.67 5.03
N GLY A 71 2.04 5.38 4.69
CA GLY A 71 2.33 4.91 3.34
C GLY A 71 1.31 5.43 2.33
N GLY A 72 0.02 5.47 2.69
CA GLY A 72 -1.02 6.07 1.86
C GLY A 72 -0.74 7.55 1.57
N PHE A 73 -0.35 8.33 2.58
CA PHE A 73 0.05 9.73 2.41
C PHE A 73 1.23 9.89 1.44
N PHE A 74 2.28 9.09 1.62
CA PHE A 74 3.44 9.10 0.72
C PHE A 74 3.08 8.69 -0.72
N ILE A 75 2.15 7.75 -0.91
CA ILE A 75 1.65 7.38 -2.23
C ILE A 75 0.93 8.55 -2.90
N ILE A 76 0.07 9.29 -2.18
CA ILE A 76 -0.65 10.46 -2.72
C ILE A 76 0.32 11.50 -3.28
N ILE A 77 1.30 11.92 -2.48
CA ILE A 77 2.26 12.95 -2.90
C ILE A 77 3.35 12.40 -3.84
N GLY A 78 3.44 11.08 -3.98
CA GLY A 78 4.39 10.43 -4.88
C GLY A 78 5.80 10.45 -4.34
N LEU A 79 5.93 10.32 -3.01
CA LEU A 79 7.20 10.21 -2.32
C LEU A 79 7.48 8.73 -2.02
N LEU A 80 8.66 8.24 -2.41
CA LEU A 80 9.11 6.88 -2.18
C LEU A 80 8.05 5.83 -2.58
N THR A 81 7.28 6.06 -3.65
CA THR A 81 6.05 5.30 -3.94
C THR A 81 6.29 3.79 -3.93
N ARG A 82 7.41 3.32 -4.50
CA ARG A 82 7.77 1.89 -4.53
C ARG A 82 7.92 1.30 -3.14
N TRP A 83 8.58 2.00 -2.22
CA TRP A 83 8.73 1.57 -0.84
C TRP A 83 7.40 1.63 -0.09
N SER A 84 6.65 2.71 -0.26
CA SER A 84 5.34 2.89 0.37
C SER A 84 4.34 1.80 -0.05
N VAL A 85 4.32 1.38 -1.31
CA VAL A 85 3.50 0.23 -1.75
C VAL A 85 4.08 -1.12 -1.34
N ALA A 86 5.41 -1.28 -1.30
CA ALA A 86 6.06 -2.51 -0.86
C ALA A 86 5.73 -2.83 0.61
N LEU A 87 5.62 -1.82 1.48
CA LEU A 87 5.17 -1.99 2.86
C LEU A 87 3.71 -2.46 2.96
N GLN A 88 2.86 -2.14 1.98
CA GLN A 88 1.47 -2.64 1.96
C GLN A 88 1.38 -4.12 1.59
N ILE A 89 2.33 -4.64 0.81
CA ILE A 89 2.27 -6.01 0.26
C ILE A 89 2.09 -7.08 1.34
N PRO A 90 2.90 -7.14 2.42
CA PRO A 90 2.70 -8.14 3.48
C PRO A 90 1.31 -8.03 4.12
N ILE A 91 0.79 -6.81 4.26
CA ILE A 91 -0.51 -6.57 4.90
C ILE A 91 -1.65 -7.05 4.01
N LEU A 92 -1.59 -6.74 2.72
CA LEU A 92 -2.59 -7.17 1.73
C LEU A 92 -2.57 -8.69 1.54
N LEU A 93 -1.38 -9.31 1.55
CA LEU A 93 -1.24 -10.76 1.58
C LEU A 93 -1.88 -11.35 2.84
N GLY A 94 -1.63 -10.75 4.01
CA GLY A 94 -2.29 -11.12 5.25
C GLY A 94 -3.82 -11.06 5.14
N ALA A 95 -4.37 -9.97 4.61
CA ALA A 95 -5.82 -9.80 4.43
C ALA A 95 -6.44 -10.83 3.45
N ILE A 96 -5.71 -11.19 2.39
CA ILE A 96 -6.12 -12.27 1.48
C ILE A 96 -6.11 -13.61 2.22
N LEU A 97 -5.04 -13.94 2.93
CA LEU A 97 -4.92 -15.19 3.70
C LEU A 97 -5.99 -15.31 4.78
N THR A 98 -6.28 -14.23 5.52
CA THR A 98 -7.34 -14.21 6.55
C THR A 98 -8.70 -14.60 5.99
N ASN A 99 -9.02 -14.25 4.73
CA ASN A 99 -10.29 -14.66 4.10
C ASN A 99 -10.36 -16.16 3.77
N PHE A 100 -9.22 -16.85 3.67
CA PHE A 100 -9.17 -18.30 3.43
C PHE A 100 -8.98 -19.11 4.71
N LEU A 101 -8.34 -18.53 5.73
CA LEU A 101 -8.09 -19.17 7.02
C LEU A 101 -9.21 -18.92 8.04
N GLY A 102 -9.95 -17.82 7.90
CA GLY A 102 -11.06 -17.43 8.77
C GLY A 102 -12.39 -17.41 8.02
N VAL A 103 -13.27 -16.48 8.41
CA VAL A 103 -14.57 -16.27 7.76
C VAL A 103 -14.37 -15.57 6.42
N MET A 104 -14.75 -16.22 5.34
CA MET A 104 -14.66 -15.64 4.00
C MET A 104 -15.70 -14.53 3.82
N ILE A 105 -15.23 -13.31 3.59
CA ILE A 105 -16.07 -12.16 3.24
C ILE A 105 -15.66 -11.70 1.84
N VAL A 106 -16.46 -12.04 0.84
CA VAL A 106 -16.14 -11.83 -0.58
C VAL A 106 -15.76 -10.37 -0.89
N SER A 107 -16.44 -9.39 -0.29
CA SER A 107 -16.12 -7.97 -0.46
C SER A 107 -14.72 -7.63 0.06
N ASN A 108 -14.31 -8.18 1.21
CA ASN A 108 -12.97 -7.98 1.77
C ASN A 108 -11.90 -8.64 0.91
N LEU A 109 -12.15 -9.85 0.42
CA LEU A 109 -11.24 -10.54 -0.49
C LEU A 109 -11.03 -9.76 -1.78
N VAL A 110 -12.12 -9.32 -2.43
CA VAL A 110 -12.04 -8.51 -3.66
C VAL A 110 -11.30 -7.21 -3.42
N GLN A 111 -11.59 -6.50 -2.32
CA GLN A 111 -10.86 -5.29 -1.94
C GLN A 111 -9.36 -5.57 -1.78
N ALA A 112 -8.98 -6.60 -1.02
CA ALA A 112 -7.59 -6.93 -0.76
C ALA A 112 -6.84 -7.31 -2.05
N VAL A 113 -7.44 -8.14 -2.91
CA VAL A 113 -6.84 -8.56 -4.19
C VAL A 113 -6.68 -7.38 -5.15
N VAL A 114 -7.72 -6.54 -5.32
CA VAL A 114 -7.63 -5.37 -6.20
C VAL A 114 -6.52 -4.42 -5.74
N VAL A 115 -6.48 -4.10 -4.45
CA VAL A 115 -5.46 -3.20 -3.89
C VAL A 115 -4.07 -3.84 -3.99
N PHE A 116 -3.95 -5.15 -3.77
CA PHE A 116 -2.70 -5.90 -3.95
C PHE A 116 -2.17 -5.80 -5.37
N LEU A 117 -3.04 -5.96 -6.38
CA LEU A 117 -2.65 -5.85 -7.79
C LEU A 117 -2.23 -4.42 -8.15
N ILE A 118 -2.95 -3.40 -7.67
CA ILE A 118 -2.59 -1.99 -7.91
C ILE A 118 -1.26 -1.65 -7.23
N CYS A 119 -1.04 -2.10 -5.98
CA CYS A 119 0.25 -1.98 -5.30
C CYS A 119 1.36 -2.69 -6.08
N GLY A 120 1.12 -3.91 -6.56
CA GLY A 120 2.03 -4.66 -7.41
C GLY A 120 2.40 -3.89 -8.68
N PHE A 121 1.42 -3.30 -9.37
CA PHE A 121 1.67 -2.42 -10.51
C PHE A 121 2.61 -1.26 -10.14
N PHE A 122 2.35 -0.54 -9.03
CA PHE A 122 3.18 0.58 -8.60
C PHE A 122 4.55 0.18 -8.04
N ILE A 123 4.76 -1.08 -7.64
CA ILE A 123 6.11 -1.60 -7.33
C ILE A 123 6.99 -1.53 -8.58
N PHE A 124 6.45 -1.88 -9.75
CA PHE A 124 7.18 -1.87 -11.02
C PHE A 124 7.15 -0.50 -11.69
N TYR A 125 6.02 0.21 -11.62
CA TYR A 125 5.84 1.51 -12.26
C TYR A 125 6.51 2.65 -11.47
N GLY A 126 6.28 2.78 -10.17
CA GLY A 126 6.80 3.86 -9.35
C GLY A 126 5.95 5.14 -9.35
N SER A 127 6.57 6.29 -9.12
CA SER A 127 5.89 7.55 -8.78
C SER A 127 5.51 8.44 -9.97
N GLY A 128 6.23 8.37 -11.10
CA GLY A 128 5.97 9.17 -12.31
C GLY A 128 6.43 10.64 -12.21
N LYS A 129 6.21 11.43 -13.27
CA LYS A 129 6.68 12.84 -13.36
C LYS A 129 5.96 13.82 -12.44
N HIS A 130 4.69 13.59 -12.14
CA HIS A 130 3.89 14.47 -11.27
C HIS A 130 3.95 14.01 -9.81
N SER A 131 5.18 13.81 -9.32
CA SER A 131 5.45 13.25 -8.00
C SER A 131 6.54 14.03 -7.27
N LEU A 132 6.53 13.94 -5.94
CA LEU A 132 7.59 14.53 -5.13
C LEU A 132 8.96 13.88 -5.40
N ASP A 133 9.01 12.57 -5.70
CA ASP A 133 10.24 11.90 -6.14
C ASP A 133 10.87 12.59 -7.37
N TYR A 134 10.04 12.95 -8.35
CA TYR A 134 10.49 13.63 -9.56
C TYR A 134 11.00 15.05 -9.26
N TYR A 135 10.24 15.81 -8.46
CA TYR A 135 10.59 17.16 -8.02
C TYR A 135 11.92 17.20 -7.27
N LEU A 136 12.13 16.24 -6.38
CA LEU A 136 13.37 16.06 -5.61
C LEU A 136 14.53 15.46 -6.44
N LYS A 137 14.32 15.21 -7.74
CA LYS A 137 15.31 14.67 -8.68
C LYS A 137 15.85 13.31 -8.28
N MET A 138 15.05 12.45 -7.65
CA MET A 138 15.44 11.11 -7.18
C MET A 138 15.71 10.10 -8.31
N GLN A 139 15.61 10.55 -9.57
CA GLN A 139 16.02 9.85 -10.79
C GLN A 139 17.45 10.20 -11.27
N LYS A 140 18.09 11.24 -10.73
CA LYS A 140 19.41 11.73 -11.18
C LYS A 140 20.55 11.11 -10.40
#